data_AF-A0AAN7HKT7-F1
#
_entry.id   AF-A0AAN7HKT7-F1
#
_cell.length_a   1.000
_cell.length_b   1.000
_cell.length_c   1.000
_cell.angle_alpha   90.00
_cell.angle_beta   90.00
_cell.angle_gamma   90.00
#
_symmetry.space_group_name_H-M   'P 1'
#
loop_
_entity.id
_entity.type
_entity.pdbx_description
1 polymer ?
#
loop_
_entity_poly.entity_id
_entity_poly.type
_entity_poly.pdbx_seq_one_letter_code
_entity_poly.pdbx_strand_id
1 'polypeptide(L)'
;MSSRSQASIPISKWRWQWLVLCIMGQLQPQLAHAQTAVQTLFVPDTDTVASFNVPPDSDDINLYVLTPDWYQYTAIGFGATMSEALMLVMYPSSDGRSVTVSPRKSTGNTEPVYSPETQLVIHDTSIDENLNMVINATCRRCLPYTKAYSAPGAERTASMMFAVGPDLALHSDELDARIRRHVAYGIFEIDLDKATGPGGIGPSDTITGGSGKVKSSSGDAVLSGERDGLVQDGGSKAATAHGVLYAVVALGIAPFDSLVAGALGRSTSTLRKRWAAWAHGFTATAYVAFVVGAMVPGILVSREHVATQQFRTGHQVLGLLTVAALVVMFVWGIALSWIRRSASQHSQEPPENAGLLGAIHRWGCRIIWVLLLINVGLGLKLSEQKLILIFGYVAVTLALMVVLIPVYFCLWRCSKRRKEKEESVIEMPTIYDHNSQPLGIHSRD
;
A
#
# COMPACT_ATOMS: atom_id res chain seq x y z
N MET A 1 75.13 -12.59 82.19
CA MET A 1 74.07 -13.59 82.45
C MET A 1 72.84 -12.85 82.96
N SER A 2 71.85 -12.64 82.10
CA SER A 2 70.60 -11.94 82.45
C SER A 2 69.46 -12.77 81.89
N SER A 3 68.70 -13.40 82.78
CA SER A 3 67.52 -14.20 82.45
C SER A 3 66.38 -13.27 82.01
N ARG A 4 65.81 -13.54 80.83
CA ARG A 4 64.60 -12.87 80.36
C ARG A 4 63.47 -13.89 80.37
N SER A 5 62.49 -13.61 81.23
CA SER A 5 61.28 -14.40 81.44
C SER A 5 60.45 -14.49 80.15
N GLN A 6 59.98 -15.70 79.84
CA GLN A 6 58.91 -15.94 78.89
C GLN A 6 57.58 -15.53 79.55
N ALA A 7 56.78 -14.71 78.86
CA ALA A 7 55.39 -14.47 79.20
C ALA A 7 54.52 -14.98 78.04
N SER A 8 53.71 -15.99 78.35
CA SER A 8 52.69 -16.58 77.50
C SER A 8 51.43 -15.71 77.49
N ILE A 9 50.95 -15.33 76.29
CA ILE A 9 49.67 -14.65 76.11
C ILE A 9 48.60 -15.71 75.79
N PRO A 10 47.44 -15.72 76.47
CA PRO A 10 46.42 -16.74 76.27
C PRO A 10 45.63 -16.50 74.98
N ILE A 11 45.73 -17.45 74.05
CA ILE A 11 44.89 -17.54 72.86
C ILE A 11 43.54 -18.13 73.28
N SER A 12 42.57 -17.33 73.73
CA SER A 12 41.22 -17.88 73.99
C SER A 12 40.03 -16.92 73.87
N LYS A 13 40.17 -15.69 73.37
CA LYS A 13 39.02 -14.75 73.26
C LYS A 13 38.67 -14.27 71.85
N TRP A 14 39.29 -14.82 70.79
CA TRP A 14 39.10 -14.35 69.41
C TRP A 14 38.48 -15.39 68.44
N ARG A 15 37.93 -16.50 68.95
CA ARG A 15 37.29 -17.54 68.10
C ARG A 15 35.77 -17.62 68.17
N TRP A 16 35.12 -16.91 69.10
CA TRP A 16 33.66 -16.97 69.24
C TRP A 16 32.89 -15.86 68.51
N GLN A 17 33.53 -14.73 68.17
CA GLN A 17 32.89 -13.66 67.41
C GLN A 17 32.74 -13.98 65.92
N TRP A 18 33.59 -14.86 65.37
CA TRP A 18 33.48 -15.31 63.98
C TRP A 18 32.46 -16.43 63.77
N LEU A 19 32.10 -17.19 64.82
CA LEU A 19 31.14 -18.29 64.68
C LEU A 19 29.67 -17.80 64.73
N VAL A 20 29.39 -16.69 65.43
CA VAL A 20 28.05 -16.09 65.45
C VAL A 20 27.77 -15.31 64.16
N LEU A 21 28.79 -14.71 63.52
CA LEU A 21 28.65 -14.09 62.20
C LEU A 21 28.45 -15.11 61.07
N CYS A 22 28.98 -16.33 61.19
CA CYS A 22 28.79 -17.37 60.18
C CYS A 22 27.41 -18.07 60.23
N ILE A 23 26.69 -18.02 61.35
CA ILE A 23 25.33 -18.60 61.45
C ILE A 23 24.24 -17.56 61.13
N MET A 24 24.50 -16.26 61.32
CA MET A 24 23.61 -15.18 60.86
C MET A 24 23.79 -14.84 59.36
N GLY A 25 24.84 -15.34 58.71
CA GLY A 25 25.12 -15.15 57.28
C GLY A 25 24.45 -16.14 56.33
N GLN A 26 23.65 -17.10 56.84
CA GLN A 26 22.95 -18.11 56.01
C GLN A 26 21.42 -17.97 56.00
N LEU A 27 20.88 -16.91 56.61
CA LEU A 27 19.52 -16.45 56.36
C LEU A 27 19.60 -15.18 55.51
N GLN A 28 20.08 -15.31 54.27
CA GLN A 28 19.47 -14.49 53.24
C GLN A 28 17.99 -14.88 53.23
N PRO A 29 17.04 -13.94 53.38
CA PRO A 29 15.76 -14.20 52.77
C PRO A 29 16.10 -14.41 51.30
N GLN A 30 16.02 -15.65 50.81
CA GLN A 30 15.66 -15.80 49.42
C GLN A 30 14.26 -15.18 49.34
N LEU A 31 14.23 -13.87 49.12
CA LEU A 31 13.22 -13.28 48.27
C LEU A 31 13.39 -14.04 46.95
N ALA A 32 12.75 -15.22 46.89
CA ALA A 32 12.18 -15.68 45.65
C ALA A 32 11.45 -14.45 45.14
N HIS A 33 12.06 -13.77 44.15
CA HIS A 33 11.35 -12.77 43.41
C HIS A 33 10.13 -13.53 42.93
N ALA A 34 8.95 -13.18 43.47
CA ALA A 34 7.72 -13.67 42.91
C ALA A 34 7.79 -13.19 41.46
N GLN A 35 8.12 -14.11 40.56
CA GLN A 35 8.08 -13.86 39.14
C GLN A 35 6.63 -13.45 38.91
N THR A 36 6.40 -12.16 38.71
CA THR A 36 5.08 -11.65 38.37
C THR A 36 4.62 -12.49 37.20
N ALA A 37 3.46 -13.15 37.30
CA ALA A 37 2.98 -14.06 36.27
C ALA A 37 2.82 -13.28 34.96
N VAL A 38 3.84 -13.35 34.12
CA VAL A 38 4.02 -12.48 32.96
C VAL A 38 4.67 -13.31 31.87
N GLN A 39 4.07 -13.26 30.69
CA GLN A 39 4.68 -13.76 29.47
C GLN A 39 5.21 -12.58 28.68
N THR A 40 6.49 -12.61 28.29
CA THR A 40 7.11 -11.54 27.50
C THR A 40 7.46 -12.02 26.11
N LEU A 41 7.15 -11.23 25.09
CA LEU A 41 7.62 -11.33 23.72
C LEU A 41 8.72 -10.28 23.53
N PHE A 42 9.87 -10.72 23.01
CA PHE A 42 10.91 -9.82 22.50
C PHE A 42 11.08 -10.04 21.00
N VAL A 43 11.00 -8.97 20.21
CA VAL A 43 11.17 -8.98 18.76
C VAL A 43 12.42 -8.17 18.40
N PRO A 44 13.60 -8.81 18.29
CA PRO A 44 14.87 -8.13 18.08
C PRO A 44 14.91 -7.28 16.80
N ASP A 45 14.27 -7.73 15.73
CA ASP A 45 14.27 -7.04 14.44
C ASP A 45 13.59 -5.67 14.47
N THR A 46 12.77 -5.42 15.49
CA THR A 46 11.99 -4.19 15.69
C THR A 46 12.26 -3.51 17.03
N ASP A 47 13.24 -4.01 17.79
CA ASP A 47 13.54 -3.60 19.17
C ASP A 47 12.29 -3.48 20.07
N THR A 48 11.31 -4.37 19.87
CA THR A 48 10.02 -4.31 20.56
C THR A 48 9.93 -5.35 21.67
N VAL A 49 9.49 -4.90 22.85
CA VAL A 49 9.18 -5.74 24.00
C VAL A 49 7.68 -5.61 24.30
N ALA A 50 6.97 -6.73 24.39
CA ALA A 50 5.57 -6.77 24.80
C ALA A 50 5.38 -7.81 25.91
N SER A 51 4.88 -7.38 27.06
CA SER A 51 4.63 -8.23 28.22
C SER A 51 3.13 -8.34 28.49
N PHE A 52 2.69 -9.51 28.91
CA PHE A 52 1.28 -9.85 29.08
C PHE A 52 1.03 -10.57 30.39
N ASN A 53 -0.09 -10.25 31.04
CA ASN A 53 -0.55 -10.83 32.28
C ASN A 53 -2.07 -10.99 32.22
N VAL A 54 -2.55 -12.11 32.74
CA VAL A 54 -3.98 -12.43 32.80
C VAL A 54 -4.35 -12.57 34.27
N PRO A 55 -5.24 -11.73 34.81
CA PRO A 55 -5.71 -11.91 36.18
C PRO A 55 -6.44 -13.25 36.34
N PRO A 56 -6.36 -13.92 37.51
CA PRO A 56 -7.09 -15.15 37.75
C PRO A 56 -8.60 -14.92 37.61
N ASP A 57 -9.30 -15.89 37.03
CA ASP A 57 -10.76 -15.86 36.84
C ASP A 57 -11.27 -14.63 36.05
N SER A 58 -10.44 -14.10 35.15
CA SER A 58 -10.74 -12.92 34.34
C SER A 58 -10.48 -13.17 32.85
N ASP A 59 -11.28 -12.51 32.00
CA ASP A 59 -11.05 -12.43 30.55
C ASP A 59 -10.23 -11.19 30.14
N ASP A 60 -9.75 -10.42 31.12
CA ASP A 60 -8.95 -9.23 30.89
C ASP A 60 -7.49 -9.61 30.58
N ILE A 61 -6.86 -8.85 29.69
CA ILE A 61 -5.44 -8.97 29.38
C ILE A 61 -4.78 -7.63 29.72
N ASN A 62 -3.87 -7.66 30.69
CA ASN A 62 -2.96 -6.55 30.95
C ASN A 62 -1.81 -6.62 29.94
N LEU A 63 -1.35 -5.46 29.49
CA LEU A 63 -0.25 -5.36 28.53
C LEU A 63 0.67 -4.18 28.86
N TYR A 64 1.97 -4.45 28.71
CA TYR A 64 3.02 -3.43 28.72
C TYR A 64 3.79 -3.55 27.41
N VAL A 65 3.92 -2.47 26.65
CA VAL A 65 4.63 -2.47 25.37
C VAL A 65 5.67 -1.36 25.36
N LEU A 66 6.90 -1.71 24.99
CA LEU A 66 7.98 -0.78 24.66
C LEU A 66 8.37 -1.03 23.20
N THR A 67 8.27 -0.02 22.35
CA THR A 67 8.57 -0.15 20.92
C THR A 67 9.07 1.19 20.36
N PRO A 68 10.02 1.21 19.41
CA PRO A 68 10.51 2.47 18.82
C PRO A 68 9.41 3.21 18.04
N ASP A 69 9.51 4.54 17.94
CA ASP A 69 8.56 5.40 17.21
C ASP A 69 8.84 5.55 15.70
N TRP A 70 9.90 4.92 15.17
CA TRP A 70 10.30 5.05 13.75
C TRP A 70 9.38 4.30 12.77
N TYR A 71 8.46 3.47 13.27
CA TYR A 71 7.42 2.85 12.45
C TYR A 71 6.16 3.71 12.50
N GLN A 72 5.38 3.72 11.42
CA GLN A 72 4.10 4.42 11.40
C GLN A 72 3.19 4.01 12.57
N TYR A 73 3.24 2.72 12.93
CA TYR A 73 2.55 2.16 14.08
C TYR A 73 3.17 0.82 14.45
N THR A 74 2.91 0.39 15.69
CA THR A 74 3.11 -0.98 16.16
C THR A 74 1.77 -1.57 16.55
N ALA A 75 1.53 -2.85 16.26
CA ALA A 75 0.26 -3.49 16.54
C ALA A 75 0.41 -4.85 17.24
N ILE A 76 -0.48 -5.10 18.20
CA ILE A 76 -0.67 -6.40 18.83
C ILE A 76 -2.08 -6.89 18.49
N GLY A 77 -2.16 -8.07 17.87
CA GLY A 77 -3.42 -8.73 17.53
C GLY A 77 -3.76 -9.89 18.46
N PHE A 78 -5.05 -10.11 18.68
CA PHE A 78 -5.58 -11.26 19.43
C PHE A 78 -6.14 -12.27 18.43
N GLY A 79 -5.58 -13.48 18.41
CA GLY A 79 -5.87 -14.54 17.45
C GLY A 79 -4.69 -14.80 16.50
N ALA A 80 -4.84 -15.79 15.62
CA ALA A 80 -3.78 -16.24 14.70
C ALA A 80 -3.89 -15.65 13.27
N THR A 81 -4.97 -14.94 12.95
CA THR A 81 -5.19 -14.31 11.63
C THR A 81 -5.85 -12.95 11.78
N MET A 82 -5.60 -12.01 10.85
CA MET A 82 -6.22 -10.67 10.90
C MET A 82 -7.75 -10.69 10.77
N SER A 83 -8.29 -11.71 10.10
CA SER A 83 -9.74 -11.83 9.89
C SER A 83 -10.47 -12.04 11.21
N GLU A 84 -11.38 -11.13 11.54
CA GLU A 84 -12.18 -11.09 12.78
C GLU A 84 -11.34 -10.95 14.07
N ALA A 85 -10.05 -10.62 13.96
CA ALA A 85 -9.19 -10.38 15.12
C ALA A 85 -9.40 -8.97 15.69
N LEU A 86 -9.32 -8.88 17.01
CA LEU A 86 -9.08 -7.62 17.69
C LEU A 86 -7.60 -7.26 17.55
N MET A 87 -7.30 -5.99 17.31
CA MET A 87 -5.93 -5.46 17.23
C MET A 87 -5.83 -4.17 18.01
N LEU A 88 -4.78 -4.00 18.80
CA LEU A 88 -4.41 -2.73 19.40
C LEU A 88 -3.33 -2.12 18.51
N VAL A 89 -3.67 -1.02 17.87
CA VAL A 89 -2.77 -0.25 17.01
C VAL A 89 -2.27 0.94 17.80
N MET A 90 -0.94 1.08 17.91
CA MET A 90 -0.25 2.07 18.72
C MET A 90 0.59 2.97 17.81
N TYR A 91 0.43 4.28 17.93
CA TYR A 91 1.23 5.28 17.21
C TYR A 91 1.37 6.55 18.05
N PRO A 92 2.37 7.40 17.77
CA PRO A 92 2.56 8.66 18.49
C PRO A 92 1.33 9.57 18.48
N SER A 93 1.07 10.22 19.62
CA SER A 93 0.06 11.27 19.76
C SER A 93 0.37 12.47 18.85
N SER A 94 -0.60 13.36 18.67
CA SER A 94 -0.45 14.54 17.81
C SER A 94 0.67 15.48 18.28
N ASP A 95 0.94 15.54 19.58
CA ASP A 95 1.99 16.33 20.20
C ASP A 95 3.34 15.60 20.33
N GLY A 96 3.37 14.31 19.98
CA GLY A 96 4.58 13.47 20.03
C GLY A 96 5.11 13.21 21.44
N ARG A 97 4.27 13.33 22.48
CA ARG A 97 4.67 13.11 23.88
C ARG A 97 4.12 11.83 24.50
N SER A 98 3.03 11.31 23.94
CA SER A 98 2.35 10.11 24.42
C SER A 98 2.01 9.20 23.24
N VAL A 99 1.28 8.13 23.51
CA VAL A 99 0.91 7.12 22.52
C VAL A 99 -0.61 7.07 22.42
N THR A 100 -1.11 7.15 21.19
CA THR A 100 -2.51 6.85 20.88
C THR A 100 -2.65 5.35 20.70
N VAL A 101 -3.48 4.71 21.51
CA VAL A 101 -3.76 3.28 21.44
C VAL A 101 -5.20 3.05 20.97
N SER A 102 -5.32 2.54 19.75
CA SER A 102 -6.60 2.33 19.09
C SER A 102 -6.96 0.84 19.03
N PRO A 103 -8.02 0.38 19.70
CA PRO A 103 -8.59 -0.94 19.42
C PRO A 103 -9.29 -0.95 18.05
N ARG A 104 -8.94 -1.90 17.20
CA ARG A 104 -9.47 -2.04 15.84
C ARG A 104 -9.83 -3.49 15.52
N LYS A 105 -10.72 -3.67 14.53
CA LYS A 105 -11.10 -4.97 13.97
C LYS A 105 -11.09 -4.93 12.46
N SER A 106 -10.88 -6.08 11.82
CA SER A 106 -11.00 -6.24 10.36
C SER A 106 -11.79 -7.50 10.02
N THR A 107 -12.51 -7.48 8.90
CA THR A 107 -13.27 -8.64 8.38
C THR A 107 -12.44 -9.57 7.49
N GLY A 108 -11.16 -9.26 7.31
CA GLY A 108 -10.22 -10.00 6.47
C GLY A 108 -8.84 -9.34 6.49
N ASN A 109 -8.08 -9.49 5.39
CA ASN A 109 -6.78 -8.84 5.22
C ASN A 109 -6.94 -7.40 4.69
N THR A 110 -7.74 -6.60 5.39
CA THR A 110 -8.02 -5.20 5.07
C THR A 110 -7.57 -4.30 6.21
N GLU A 111 -7.36 -3.02 5.93
CA GLU A 111 -7.07 -2.01 6.95
C GLU A 111 -8.12 -2.09 8.07
N PRO A 112 -7.71 -2.33 9.33
CA PRO A 112 -8.63 -2.50 10.43
C PRO A 112 -9.25 -1.17 10.85
N VAL A 113 -10.50 -1.21 11.26
CA VAL A 113 -11.32 -0.04 11.62
C VAL A 113 -11.50 0.03 13.12
N TYR A 114 -11.53 1.25 13.67
CA TYR A 114 -11.74 1.50 15.09
C TYR A 114 -12.98 0.76 15.64
N SER A 115 -12.80 0.08 16.77
CA SER A 115 -13.82 -0.73 17.44
C SER A 115 -14.19 -0.11 18.79
N PRO A 116 -15.23 0.74 18.85
CA PRO A 116 -15.64 1.42 20.08
C PRO A 116 -16.22 0.47 21.14
N GLU A 117 -16.61 -0.74 20.75
CA GLU A 117 -17.11 -1.79 21.64
C GLU A 117 -16.02 -2.38 22.54
N THR A 118 -14.75 -2.23 22.13
CA THR A 118 -13.60 -2.78 22.87
C THR A 118 -13.32 -1.89 24.07
N GLN A 119 -13.35 -2.48 25.26
CA GLN A 119 -13.10 -1.78 26.51
C GLN A 119 -11.61 -1.79 26.83
N LEU A 120 -10.90 -0.76 26.37
CA LEU A 120 -9.49 -0.54 26.67
C LEU A 120 -9.35 0.51 27.77
N VAL A 121 -8.61 0.17 28.84
CA VAL A 121 -8.24 1.10 29.92
C VAL A 121 -6.76 1.40 29.78
N ILE A 122 -6.42 2.66 29.51
CA ILE A 122 -5.03 3.13 29.47
C ILE A 122 -4.64 3.55 30.88
N HIS A 123 -3.57 2.95 31.42
CA HIS A 123 -3.01 3.32 32.72
C HIS A 123 -1.93 4.37 32.58
N ASP A 124 -1.07 4.20 31.57
CA ASP A 124 0.03 5.13 31.29
C ASP A 124 0.46 5.03 29.82
N THR A 125 0.84 6.16 29.22
CA THR A 125 1.52 6.22 27.92
C THR A 125 2.52 7.36 27.87
N SER A 126 3.69 7.11 27.30
CA SER A 126 4.73 8.11 27.12
C SER A 126 5.61 7.80 25.92
N ILE A 127 6.30 8.81 25.40
CA ILE A 127 7.45 8.63 24.53
C ILE A 127 8.71 8.99 25.34
N ASP A 128 9.65 8.05 25.45
CA ASP A 128 10.86 8.22 26.26
C ASP A 128 11.96 9.02 25.55
N GLU A 129 13.08 9.29 26.24
CA GLU A 129 14.21 10.05 25.68
C GLU A 129 14.90 9.34 24.50
N ASN A 130 14.70 8.03 24.35
CA ASN A 130 15.22 7.22 23.25
C ASN A 130 14.22 7.10 22.10
N LEU A 131 13.12 7.86 22.13
CA LEU A 131 12.03 7.81 21.15
C LEU A 131 11.29 6.46 21.13
N ASN A 132 11.22 5.78 22.27
CA ASN A 132 10.37 4.60 22.41
C ASN A 132 8.99 4.99 22.91
N MET A 133 7.97 4.46 22.24
CA MET A 133 6.60 4.40 22.73
C MET A 133 6.51 3.40 23.88
N VAL A 134 6.07 3.89 25.04
CA VAL A 134 5.78 3.11 26.25
C VAL A 134 4.26 3.11 26.46
N ILE A 135 3.67 1.92 26.61
CA ILE A 135 2.24 1.72 26.79
C ILE A 135 2.01 0.78 27.97
N ASN A 136 1.14 1.18 28.89
CA ASN A 136 0.58 0.32 29.93
C ASN A 136 -0.94 0.37 29.89
N ALA A 137 -1.60 -0.77 29.64
CA ALA A 137 -3.05 -0.81 29.48
C ALA A 137 -3.66 -2.15 29.93
N THR A 138 -4.98 -2.14 30.17
CA THR A 138 -5.80 -3.33 30.34
C THR A 138 -6.84 -3.40 29.24
N CYS A 139 -6.81 -4.49 28.47
CA CYS A 139 -7.83 -4.83 27.48
C CYS A 139 -8.88 -5.71 28.17
N ARG A 140 -10.05 -5.15 28.46
CA ARG A 140 -11.10 -5.87 29.18
C ARG A 140 -11.85 -6.85 28.28
N ARG A 141 -12.07 -8.07 28.77
CA ARG A 141 -12.74 -9.16 28.04
C ARG A 141 -12.09 -9.44 26.68
N CYS A 142 -10.76 -9.37 26.60
CA CYS A 142 -10.00 -9.57 25.37
C CYS A 142 -9.51 -11.00 25.17
N LEU A 143 -9.45 -11.81 26.24
CA LEU A 143 -9.02 -13.20 26.18
C LEU A 143 -9.85 -14.07 25.21
N PRO A 144 -11.19 -13.95 25.10
CA PRO A 144 -11.96 -14.72 24.11
C PRO A 144 -11.55 -14.50 22.65
N TYR A 145 -10.95 -13.35 22.31
CA TYR A 145 -10.48 -13.08 20.94
C TYR A 145 -9.23 -13.89 20.56
N THR A 146 -8.47 -14.40 21.54
CA THR A 146 -7.25 -15.18 21.27
C THR A 146 -7.54 -16.63 20.84
N LYS A 147 -8.81 -17.06 20.89
CA LYS A 147 -9.26 -18.43 20.61
C LYS A 147 -8.39 -19.47 21.34
N ALA A 148 -8.30 -19.35 22.66
CA ALA A 148 -7.50 -20.25 23.50
C ALA A 148 -7.80 -21.73 23.23
N TYR A 149 -6.77 -22.53 22.93
CA TYR A 149 -6.93 -23.94 22.60
C TYR A 149 -7.18 -24.75 23.89
N SER A 150 -8.45 -25.00 24.20
CA SER A 150 -8.84 -25.73 25.41
C SER A 150 -9.01 -27.23 25.12
N ALA A 151 -7.91 -27.93 24.82
CA ALA A 151 -7.89 -29.40 24.88
C ALA A 151 -7.44 -29.83 26.29
N PRO A 152 -8.14 -30.76 26.98
CA PRO A 152 -7.70 -31.26 28.27
C PRO A 152 -6.30 -31.90 28.15
N GLY A 153 -5.30 -31.36 28.87
CA GLY A 153 -3.92 -31.85 28.84
C GLY A 153 -2.99 -31.16 27.83
N ALA A 154 -3.46 -30.14 27.11
CA ALA A 154 -2.61 -29.21 26.35
C ALA A 154 -2.26 -28.00 27.23
N GLU A 155 -1.04 -27.46 27.09
CA GLU A 155 -0.66 -26.15 27.63
C GLU A 155 -1.73 -25.13 27.21
N ARG A 156 -2.21 -24.31 28.16
CA ARG A 156 -3.25 -23.32 27.86
C ARG A 156 -2.58 -22.16 27.14
N THR A 157 -2.57 -22.16 25.82
CA THR A 157 -1.99 -21.04 25.05
C THR A 157 -3.05 -20.10 24.49
N ALA A 158 -2.66 -18.83 24.34
CA ALA A 158 -3.43 -17.80 23.67
C ALA A 158 -2.67 -17.32 22.42
N SER A 159 -3.25 -17.53 21.24
CA SER A 159 -2.63 -17.09 19.99
C SER A 159 -2.74 -15.57 19.84
N MET A 160 -1.65 -14.94 19.45
CA MET A 160 -1.53 -13.51 19.24
C MET A 160 -0.72 -13.19 17.99
N MET A 161 -0.79 -11.94 17.56
CA MET A 161 -0.05 -11.43 16.41
C MET A 161 0.72 -10.17 16.79
N PHE A 162 1.80 -9.95 16.07
CA PHE A 162 2.60 -8.74 16.13
C PHE A 162 2.75 -8.18 14.71
N ALA A 163 2.73 -6.86 14.55
CA ALA A 163 3.02 -6.21 13.29
C ALA A 163 3.58 -4.79 13.46
N VAL A 164 4.40 -4.35 12.51
CA VAL A 164 4.88 -2.97 12.41
C VAL A 164 4.56 -2.36 11.05
N GLY A 165 4.14 -1.10 11.09
CA GLY A 165 3.88 -0.27 9.91
C GLY A 165 5.16 0.10 9.14
N PRO A 166 5.04 0.71 7.95
CA PRO A 166 6.20 1.22 7.22
C PRO A 166 6.88 2.38 7.96
N ASP A 167 8.10 2.72 7.53
CA ASP A 167 8.80 3.96 7.89
C ASP A 167 8.09 5.17 7.26
N LEU A 168 7.06 5.66 7.95
CA LEU A 168 6.24 6.79 7.58
C LEU A 168 5.67 7.43 8.85
N ALA A 169 6.02 8.69 9.13
CA ALA A 169 5.56 9.36 10.33
C ALA A 169 4.02 9.44 10.43
N LEU A 170 3.49 9.17 11.62
CA LEU A 170 2.09 9.36 11.99
C LEU A 170 2.04 9.93 13.41
N HIS A 171 1.52 11.14 13.55
CA HIS A 171 1.26 11.80 14.84
C HIS A 171 -0.21 12.17 14.88
N SER A 172 -1.00 11.49 15.70
CA SER A 172 -2.45 11.70 15.73
C SER A 172 -3.07 11.23 17.03
N ASP A 173 -4.09 11.95 17.49
CA ASP A 173 -4.95 11.55 18.61
C ASP A 173 -6.23 10.84 18.13
N GLU A 174 -6.43 10.75 16.80
CA GLU A 174 -7.62 10.17 16.19
C GLU A 174 -7.55 8.65 16.20
N LEU A 175 -8.46 7.99 16.93
CA LEU A 175 -8.47 6.52 17.04
C LEU A 175 -8.68 5.82 15.70
N ASP A 176 -9.30 6.48 14.71
CA ASP A 176 -9.49 5.97 13.36
C ASP A 176 -8.48 6.53 12.33
N ALA A 177 -7.32 7.03 12.80
CA ALA A 177 -6.24 7.46 11.92
C ALA A 177 -5.89 6.39 10.88
N ARG A 178 -5.76 6.81 9.61
CA ARG A 178 -5.47 5.88 8.52
C ARG A 178 -4.06 5.33 8.66
N ILE A 179 -3.93 4.02 8.47
CA ILE A 179 -2.65 3.32 8.56
C ILE A 179 -2.36 2.55 7.27
N ARG A 180 -1.09 2.35 6.98
CA ARG A 180 -0.64 1.53 5.85
C ARG A 180 -0.61 0.07 6.23
N ARG A 181 -0.55 -0.80 5.20
CA ARG A 181 -0.24 -2.22 5.40
C ARG A 181 1.12 -2.35 6.11
N HIS A 182 1.18 -3.23 7.11
CA HIS A 182 2.40 -3.56 7.83
C HIS A 182 3.52 -4.01 6.88
N VAL A 183 4.76 -3.65 7.17
CA VAL A 183 5.95 -4.12 6.42
C VAL A 183 6.53 -5.38 7.02
N ALA A 184 6.21 -5.67 8.27
CA ALA A 184 6.62 -6.90 8.91
C ALA A 184 5.59 -7.35 9.95
N TYR A 185 5.40 -8.66 10.09
CA TYR A 185 4.42 -9.26 10.99
C TYR A 185 4.84 -10.65 11.46
N GLY A 186 4.21 -11.15 12.51
CA GLY A 186 4.41 -12.50 13.02
C GLY A 186 3.27 -12.95 13.93
N ILE A 187 3.23 -14.24 14.20
CA ILE A 187 2.28 -14.86 15.14
C ILE A 187 3.09 -15.34 16.33
N PHE A 188 2.55 -15.33 17.53
CA PHE A 188 3.16 -15.94 18.71
C PHE A 188 2.08 -16.49 19.62
N GLU A 189 2.48 -17.29 20.59
CA GLU A 189 1.58 -17.80 21.61
C GLU A 189 2.03 -17.33 22.98
N ILE A 190 1.07 -16.97 23.81
CA ILE A 190 1.27 -16.74 25.24
C ILE A 190 0.89 -18.00 25.99
N ASP A 191 1.78 -18.47 26.85
CA ASP A 191 1.49 -19.51 27.83
C ASP A 191 0.68 -18.89 28.99
N LEU A 192 -0.60 -19.25 29.08
CA LEU A 192 -1.51 -18.73 30.11
C LEU A 192 -1.18 -19.28 31.49
N ASP A 193 -0.52 -20.44 31.60
CA ASP A 193 -0.09 -20.96 32.90
C ASP A 193 1.05 -20.10 33.48
N LYS A 194 1.88 -19.50 32.62
CA LYS A 194 2.91 -18.51 33.00
C LYS A 194 2.37 -17.09 33.15
N ALA A 195 1.40 -16.69 32.33
CA ALA A 195 0.85 -15.33 32.33
C ALA A 195 -0.23 -15.10 33.42
N THR A 196 -0.79 -16.17 34.02
CA THR A 196 -1.89 -16.03 34.97
C THR A 196 -1.39 -15.76 36.39
N GLY A 197 -1.75 -14.60 36.94
CA GLY A 197 -1.42 -14.23 38.31
C GLY A 197 -1.88 -12.81 38.65
N PRO A 198 -1.47 -12.24 39.79
CA PRO A 198 -1.97 -10.95 40.27
C PRO A 198 -2.00 -9.89 39.18
N GLY A 199 -3.14 -9.23 39.01
CA GLY A 199 -3.37 -8.32 37.89
C GLY A 199 -2.42 -7.13 37.89
N GLY A 200 -1.87 -6.85 36.71
CA GLY A 200 -1.00 -5.70 36.45
C GLY A 200 0.35 -6.13 35.88
N ILE A 201 0.97 -5.23 35.13
CA ILE A 201 2.32 -5.42 34.59
C ILE A 201 3.11 -4.18 34.99
N GLY A 202 4.05 -4.35 35.90
CA GLY A 202 5.08 -3.33 36.13
C GLY A 202 6.05 -3.31 34.94
N PRO A 203 6.84 -2.23 34.78
CA PRO A 203 7.99 -2.28 33.88
C PRO A 203 8.83 -3.48 34.29
N SER A 204 8.95 -4.49 33.41
CA SER A 204 9.72 -5.70 33.75
C SER A 204 11.17 -5.28 34.02
N ASP A 205 11.81 -5.81 35.07
CA ASP A 205 13.23 -5.51 35.38
C ASP A 205 14.17 -5.89 34.21
N THR A 206 13.70 -6.70 33.26
CA THR A 206 14.34 -7.00 31.97
C THR A 206 14.48 -5.75 31.07
N ILE A 207 13.74 -4.67 31.34
CA ILE A 207 13.59 -3.49 30.48
C ILE A 207 14.50 -2.34 30.94
N THR A 208 15.03 -2.36 32.17
CA THR A 208 15.94 -1.34 32.69
C THR A 208 17.37 -1.86 32.84
N GLY A 209 17.99 -2.22 31.72
CA GLY A 209 19.43 -2.42 31.62
C GLY A 209 20.06 -1.29 30.81
N GLY A 210 20.63 -0.29 31.50
CA GLY A 210 21.39 0.78 30.86
C GLY A 210 22.42 0.21 29.88
N SER A 211 22.34 0.64 28.62
CA SER A 211 23.22 0.24 27.52
C SER A 211 23.29 -1.28 27.22
N GLY A 212 22.33 -1.79 26.44
CA GLY A 212 22.62 -2.92 25.53
C GLY A 212 21.61 -4.07 25.55
N LYS A 213 21.03 -4.32 24.37
CA LYS A 213 20.38 -5.57 23.93
C LYS A 213 19.61 -6.33 25.01
N VAL A 214 18.29 -6.11 25.05
CA VAL A 214 17.33 -7.02 25.69
C VAL A 214 17.62 -8.44 25.18
N LYS A 215 17.79 -9.41 26.09
CA LYS A 215 18.02 -10.82 25.73
C LYS A 215 16.76 -11.59 26.08
N SER A 216 16.24 -12.35 25.12
CA SER A 216 15.18 -13.33 25.38
C SER A 216 15.64 -14.30 26.47
N SER A 217 14.79 -14.48 27.47
CA SER A 217 14.98 -15.43 28.55
C SER A 217 14.41 -16.80 28.18
N SER A 218 14.90 -17.86 28.84
CA SER A 218 14.31 -19.19 28.70
C SER A 218 12.90 -19.19 29.29
N GLY A 219 11.88 -19.20 28.43
CA GLY A 219 10.47 -19.14 28.84
C GLY A 219 9.68 -18.00 28.21
N ASP A 220 10.34 -17.06 27.51
CA ASP A 220 9.69 -15.99 26.75
C ASP A 220 8.90 -16.54 25.54
N ALA A 221 7.90 -15.77 25.10
CA ALA A 221 7.15 -16.05 23.90
C ALA A 221 8.04 -15.77 22.69
N VAL A 222 7.92 -16.60 21.67
CA VAL A 222 8.71 -16.50 20.44
C VAL A 222 7.76 -16.37 19.26
N LEU A 223 8.18 -15.59 18.26
CA LEU A 223 7.46 -15.52 16.99
C LEU A 223 7.52 -16.88 16.28
N SER A 224 6.35 -17.44 16.01
CA SER A 224 6.14 -18.65 15.21
C SER A 224 5.79 -18.26 13.77
N GLY A 225 6.51 -18.79 12.79
CA GLY A 225 6.30 -18.46 11.37
C GLY A 225 7.12 -19.35 10.44
N GLU A 226 6.96 -19.18 9.12
CA GLU A 226 7.57 -20.04 8.07
C GLU A 226 9.12 -20.05 8.09
N ARG A 227 9.75 -19.27 8.97
CA ARG A 227 11.19 -19.25 9.26
C ARG A 227 11.55 -19.00 10.74
N ASP A 228 10.68 -19.32 11.69
CA ASP A 228 10.88 -19.03 13.13
C ASP A 228 11.30 -17.57 13.39
N GLY A 229 10.46 -16.62 12.97
CA GLY A 229 10.76 -15.20 13.10
C GLY A 229 9.78 -14.26 12.40
N LEU A 230 10.16 -12.98 12.37
CA LEU A 230 9.36 -11.92 11.77
C LEU A 230 9.31 -12.07 10.24
N VAL A 231 8.10 -12.06 9.68
CA VAL A 231 7.85 -12.17 8.24
C VAL A 231 7.83 -10.77 7.63
N GLN A 232 8.69 -10.54 6.64
CA GLN A 232 8.71 -9.30 5.86
C GLN A 232 7.62 -9.32 4.78
N ASP A 233 6.72 -8.33 4.80
CA ASP A 233 5.66 -8.15 3.81
C ASP A 233 6.21 -7.42 2.58
N GLY A 234 6.26 -8.15 1.45
CA GLY A 234 6.73 -7.62 0.17
C GLY A 234 5.75 -6.66 -0.53
N GLY A 235 4.70 -6.21 0.15
CA GLY A 235 3.69 -5.27 -0.33
C GLY A 235 2.67 -5.88 -1.29
N SER A 236 1.64 -5.10 -1.62
CA SER A 236 0.56 -5.52 -2.52
C SER A 236 1.06 -5.68 -3.96
N LYS A 237 1.20 -6.92 -4.42
CA LYS A 237 1.57 -7.23 -5.81
C LYS A 237 0.53 -6.70 -6.80
N ALA A 238 -0.74 -6.66 -6.39
CA ALA A 238 -1.82 -6.06 -7.17
C ALA A 238 -1.60 -4.55 -7.36
N ALA A 239 -1.24 -3.82 -6.30
CA ALA A 239 -0.94 -2.38 -6.42
C ALA A 239 0.20 -2.11 -7.41
N THR A 240 1.29 -2.89 -7.31
CA THR A 240 2.44 -2.78 -8.23
C THR A 240 2.03 -3.10 -9.67
N ALA A 241 1.30 -4.19 -9.89
CA ALA A 241 0.83 -4.56 -11.23
C ALA A 241 -0.08 -3.48 -11.84
N HIS A 242 -1.03 -2.95 -11.06
CA HIS A 242 -1.90 -1.86 -11.48
C HIS A 242 -1.10 -0.63 -11.95
N GLY A 243 -0.16 -0.16 -11.12
CA GLY A 243 0.66 1.01 -11.43
C GLY A 243 1.55 0.83 -12.66
N VAL A 244 2.25 -0.31 -12.76
CA VAL A 244 3.14 -0.61 -13.89
C VAL A 244 2.36 -0.75 -15.19
N LEU A 245 1.24 -1.48 -15.20
CA LEU A 245 0.44 -1.67 -16.40
C LEU A 245 -0.11 -0.33 -16.92
N TYR A 246 -0.64 0.53 -16.04
CA TYR A 246 -1.11 1.85 -16.44
C TYR A 246 0.01 2.78 -16.89
N ALA A 247 1.20 2.70 -16.30
CA ALA A 247 2.35 3.48 -16.76
C ALA A 247 2.78 3.06 -18.19
N VAL A 248 2.87 1.75 -18.46
CA VAL A 248 3.20 1.20 -19.79
C VAL A 248 2.18 1.65 -20.83
N VAL A 249 0.90 1.56 -20.48
CA VAL A 249 -0.18 1.97 -21.39
C VAL A 249 -0.14 3.47 -21.67
N ALA A 250 -0.05 4.30 -20.63
CA ALA A 250 -0.14 5.75 -20.77
C ALA A 250 1.09 6.36 -21.47
N LEU A 251 2.29 5.83 -21.19
CA LEU A 251 3.56 6.34 -21.71
C LEU A 251 3.99 5.68 -23.03
N GLY A 252 3.56 4.45 -23.30
CA GLY A 252 3.99 3.66 -24.45
C GLY A 252 2.86 3.39 -25.44
N ILE A 253 1.88 2.59 -25.03
CA ILE A 253 0.86 2.04 -25.97
C ILE A 253 -0.06 3.14 -26.52
N ALA A 254 -0.59 4.01 -25.67
CA ALA A 254 -1.51 5.07 -26.06
C ALA A 254 -0.91 6.12 -27.03
N PRO A 255 0.30 6.67 -26.79
CA PRO A 255 0.92 7.58 -27.75
C PRO A 255 1.31 6.84 -29.05
N PHE A 256 1.73 5.58 -28.97
CA PHE A 256 2.00 4.76 -30.16
C PHE A 256 0.76 4.56 -31.04
N ASP A 257 -0.37 4.13 -30.46
CA ASP A 257 -1.65 4.00 -31.19
C ASP A 257 -2.07 5.32 -31.84
N SER A 258 -1.94 6.41 -31.10
CA SER A 258 -2.25 7.76 -31.60
C SER A 258 -1.37 8.19 -32.77
N LEU A 259 -0.09 7.77 -32.79
CA LEU A 259 0.82 7.99 -33.91
C LEU A 259 0.49 7.11 -35.11
N VAL A 260 0.13 5.83 -34.91
CA VAL A 260 -0.31 4.91 -35.96
C VAL A 260 -1.57 5.46 -36.65
N ALA A 261 -2.58 5.85 -35.87
CA ALA A 261 -3.80 6.46 -36.38
C ALA A 261 -3.53 7.81 -37.08
N GLY A 262 -2.58 8.59 -36.55
CA GLY A 262 -2.25 9.93 -37.03
C GLY A 262 -1.41 9.97 -38.30
N ALA A 263 -0.27 9.31 -38.32
CA ALA A 263 0.73 9.41 -39.38
C ALA A 263 0.37 8.52 -40.58
N LEU A 264 -0.07 7.29 -40.34
CA LEU A 264 -0.26 6.29 -41.40
C LEU A 264 -1.65 6.39 -42.05
N GLY A 265 -2.68 6.82 -41.30
CA GLY A 265 -4.04 6.99 -41.81
C GLY A 265 -4.21 8.12 -42.85
N ARG A 266 -3.20 8.98 -43.03
CA ARG A 266 -3.23 10.15 -43.93
C ARG A 266 -2.51 9.94 -45.27
N SER A 267 -1.98 8.75 -45.53
CA SER A 267 -1.28 8.41 -46.78
C SER A 267 -2.17 8.57 -48.03
N THR A 268 -1.59 8.91 -49.19
CA THR A 268 -2.27 8.90 -50.51
C THR A 268 -2.60 7.47 -50.97
N SER A 269 -1.66 6.54 -50.78
CA SER A 269 -1.80 5.15 -51.20
C SER A 269 -2.94 4.43 -50.47
N THR A 270 -3.88 3.87 -51.22
CA THR A 270 -5.03 3.07 -50.73
C THR A 270 -4.57 1.86 -49.94
N LEU A 271 -3.49 1.19 -50.36
CA LEU A 271 -2.89 0.06 -49.65
C LEU A 271 -2.41 0.49 -48.26
N ARG A 272 -1.66 1.59 -48.17
CA ARG A 272 -1.13 2.10 -46.90
C ARG A 272 -2.23 2.56 -45.95
N LYS A 273 -3.32 3.15 -46.47
CA LYS A 273 -4.51 3.49 -45.65
C LYS A 273 -5.17 2.24 -45.04
N ARG A 274 -5.31 1.16 -45.83
CA ARG A 274 -5.88 -0.12 -45.34
C ARG A 274 -5.00 -0.74 -44.25
N TRP A 275 -3.68 -0.75 -44.45
CA TRP A 275 -2.72 -1.20 -43.44
C TRP A 275 -2.77 -0.36 -42.17
N ALA A 276 -2.82 0.97 -42.30
CA ALA A 276 -2.92 1.88 -41.17
C ALA A 276 -4.19 1.65 -40.35
N ALA A 277 -5.34 1.44 -41.00
CA ALA A 277 -6.60 1.16 -40.34
C ALA A 277 -6.56 -0.17 -39.57
N TRP A 278 -5.95 -1.21 -40.16
CA TRP A 278 -5.73 -2.50 -39.48
C TRP A 278 -4.78 -2.38 -38.28
N ALA A 279 -3.65 -1.68 -38.46
CA ALA A 279 -2.68 -1.45 -37.40
C ALA A 279 -3.29 -0.66 -36.24
N HIS A 280 -4.06 0.39 -36.53
CA HIS A 280 -4.82 1.12 -35.51
C HIS A 280 -5.86 0.22 -34.82
N GLY A 281 -6.62 -0.58 -35.57
CA GLY A 281 -7.57 -1.54 -34.98
C GLY A 281 -6.90 -2.50 -33.99
N PHE A 282 -5.74 -3.04 -34.34
CA PHE A 282 -4.96 -3.93 -33.46
C PHE A 282 -4.42 -3.18 -32.23
N THR A 283 -3.77 -2.04 -32.43
CA THR A 283 -3.15 -1.25 -31.35
C THR A 283 -4.18 -0.64 -30.41
N ALA A 284 -5.33 -0.19 -30.91
CA ALA A 284 -6.47 0.27 -30.11
C ALA A 284 -7.09 -0.89 -29.30
N THR A 285 -7.20 -2.08 -29.88
CA THR A 285 -7.69 -3.27 -29.16
C THR A 285 -6.74 -3.63 -28.03
N ALA A 286 -5.43 -3.64 -28.29
CA ALA A 286 -4.41 -3.86 -27.26
C ALA A 286 -4.49 -2.78 -26.18
N TYR A 287 -4.61 -1.50 -26.55
CA TYR A 287 -4.76 -0.40 -25.61
C TYR A 287 -5.94 -0.63 -24.66
N VAL A 288 -7.14 -0.88 -25.20
CA VAL A 288 -8.33 -1.12 -24.37
C VAL A 288 -8.18 -2.37 -23.50
N ALA A 289 -7.65 -3.46 -24.05
CA ALA A 289 -7.44 -4.70 -23.30
C ALA A 289 -6.51 -4.50 -22.10
N PHE A 290 -5.39 -3.77 -22.29
CA PHE A 290 -4.48 -3.47 -21.19
C PHE A 290 -5.08 -2.51 -20.17
N VAL A 291 -5.86 -1.50 -20.57
CA VAL A 291 -6.55 -0.61 -19.63
C VAL A 291 -7.56 -1.37 -18.77
N VAL A 292 -8.41 -2.18 -19.39
CA VAL A 292 -9.40 -2.99 -18.67
C VAL A 292 -8.71 -4.02 -17.78
N GLY A 293 -7.65 -4.68 -18.29
CA GLY A 293 -6.84 -5.61 -17.51
C GLY A 293 -6.15 -4.95 -16.31
N ALA A 294 -5.61 -3.74 -16.47
CA ALA A 294 -4.97 -2.98 -15.39
C ALA A 294 -5.97 -2.47 -14.35
N MET A 295 -7.26 -2.32 -14.69
CA MET A 295 -8.32 -1.96 -13.74
C MET A 295 -8.53 -3.05 -12.69
N VAL A 296 -8.48 -4.33 -13.07
CA VAL A 296 -8.72 -5.48 -12.17
C VAL A 296 -7.86 -5.43 -10.89
N PRO A 297 -6.52 -5.38 -10.96
CA PRO A 297 -5.71 -5.27 -9.75
C PRO A 297 -5.95 -3.99 -8.96
N GLY A 298 -6.36 -2.89 -9.63
CA GLY A 298 -6.75 -1.64 -8.98
C GLY A 298 -8.02 -1.77 -8.14
N ILE A 299 -9.02 -2.53 -8.62
CA ILE A 299 -10.24 -2.83 -7.87
C ILE A 299 -9.93 -3.72 -6.66
N LEU A 300 -9.03 -4.70 -6.82
CA LEU A 300 -8.63 -5.60 -5.72
C LEU A 300 -7.97 -4.82 -4.58
N VAL A 301 -6.93 -4.02 -4.86
CA VAL A 301 -6.25 -3.21 -3.83
C VAL A 301 -7.16 -2.12 -3.24
N SER A 302 -8.13 -1.63 -4.01
CA SER A 302 -9.09 -0.64 -3.52
C SER A 302 -9.93 -1.17 -2.37
N ARG A 303 -10.16 -2.49 -2.27
CA ARG A 303 -10.93 -3.09 -1.18
C ARG A 303 -10.12 -3.30 0.10
N GLU A 304 -8.80 -3.15 0.03
CA GLU A 304 -7.90 -3.44 1.14
C GLU A 304 -7.73 -2.26 2.11
N HIS A 305 -8.10 -1.03 1.72
CA HIS A 305 -7.83 0.17 2.53
C HIS A 305 -9.11 0.99 2.75
N VAL A 306 -9.23 1.61 3.92
CA VAL A 306 -10.39 2.42 4.32
C VAL A 306 -10.55 3.63 3.40
N ALA A 307 -9.44 4.24 2.97
CA ALA A 307 -9.47 5.38 2.07
C ALA A 307 -10.04 5.06 0.67
N THR A 308 -9.89 3.81 0.21
CA THR A 308 -10.15 3.43 -1.19
C THR A 308 -11.36 2.52 -1.36
N GLN A 309 -11.82 1.83 -0.31
CA GLN A 309 -12.92 0.85 -0.40
C GLN A 309 -14.25 1.44 -0.91
N GLN A 310 -14.46 2.75 -0.75
CA GLN A 310 -15.66 3.44 -1.21
C GLN A 310 -15.56 3.96 -2.65
N PHE A 311 -14.41 3.83 -3.32
CA PHE A 311 -14.19 4.33 -4.69
C PHE A 311 -14.40 5.86 -4.85
N ARG A 312 -14.15 6.64 -3.80
CA ARG A 312 -14.41 8.10 -3.78
C ARG A 312 -13.16 8.96 -3.93
N THR A 313 -11.97 8.36 -4.03
CA THR A 313 -10.74 9.14 -4.21
C THR A 313 -10.68 9.76 -5.61
N GLY A 314 -9.99 10.89 -5.76
CA GLY A 314 -9.85 11.56 -7.06
C GLY A 314 -9.27 10.65 -8.14
N HIS A 315 -8.29 9.80 -7.79
CA HIS A 315 -7.73 8.79 -8.69
C HIS A 315 -8.76 7.73 -9.13
N GLN A 316 -9.60 7.25 -8.21
CA GLN A 316 -10.60 6.23 -8.55
C GLN A 316 -11.71 6.81 -9.42
N VAL A 317 -12.26 7.97 -9.04
CA VAL A 317 -13.34 8.61 -9.80
C VAL A 317 -12.86 8.99 -11.20
N LEU A 318 -11.72 9.68 -11.31
CA LEU A 318 -11.15 10.06 -12.61
C LEU A 318 -10.79 8.84 -13.44
N GLY A 319 -10.18 7.81 -12.83
CA GLY A 319 -9.81 6.57 -13.50
C GLY A 319 -11.02 5.84 -14.09
N LEU A 320 -12.08 5.64 -13.31
CA LEU A 320 -13.31 4.99 -13.76
C LEU A 320 -13.98 5.75 -14.90
N LEU A 321 -14.09 7.09 -14.80
CA LEU A 321 -14.63 7.92 -15.88
C LEU A 321 -13.77 7.83 -17.15
N THR A 322 -12.44 7.83 -17.01
CA THR A 322 -11.51 7.74 -18.13
C THR A 322 -11.63 6.38 -18.83
N VAL A 323 -11.75 5.28 -18.09
CA VAL A 323 -11.94 3.94 -18.65
C VAL A 323 -13.30 3.81 -19.33
N ALA A 324 -14.37 4.32 -18.73
CA ALA A 324 -15.69 4.33 -19.36
C ALA A 324 -15.67 5.12 -20.67
N ALA A 325 -15.07 6.32 -20.67
CA ALA A 325 -14.92 7.14 -21.87
C ALA A 325 -14.08 6.44 -22.96
N LEU A 326 -13.02 5.72 -22.57
CA LEU A 326 -12.19 4.95 -23.50
C LEU A 326 -12.99 3.82 -24.16
N VAL A 327 -13.76 3.05 -23.38
CA VAL A 327 -14.61 1.97 -23.92
C VAL A 327 -15.65 2.53 -24.89
N VAL A 328 -16.30 3.65 -24.54
CA VAL A 328 -17.23 4.35 -25.44
C VAL A 328 -16.53 4.77 -26.73
N MET A 329 -15.34 5.38 -26.64
CA MET A 329 -14.58 5.79 -27.82
C MET A 329 -14.10 4.61 -28.67
N PHE A 330 -13.81 3.47 -28.06
CA PHE A 330 -13.46 2.24 -28.77
C PHE A 330 -14.63 1.70 -29.59
N VAL A 331 -15.80 1.55 -28.97
CA VAL A 331 -17.03 1.14 -29.65
C VAL A 331 -17.39 2.13 -30.76
N TRP A 332 -17.25 3.43 -30.49
CA TRP A 332 -17.44 4.49 -31.47
C TRP A 332 -16.48 4.37 -32.67
N GLY A 333 -15.21 4.04 -32.41
CA GLY A 333 -14.21 3.80 -33.46
C GLY A 333 -14.56 2.62 -34.35
N ILE A 334 -15.06 1.52 -33.78
CA ILE A 334 -15.54 0.35 -34.52
C ILE A 334 -16.74 0.73 -35.38
N ALA A 335 -17.74 1.42 -34.82
CA ALA A 335 -18.93 1.87 -35.54
C ALA A 335 -18.55 2.76 -36.73
N LEU A 336 -17.65 3.73 -36.52
CA LEU A 336 -17.13 4.59 -37.59
C LEU A 336 -16.41 3.81 -38.69
N SER A 337 -15.60 2.81 -38.31
CA SER A 337 -14.90 1.94 -39.26
C SER A 337 -15.90 1.11 -40.08
N TRP A 338 -16.94 0.59 -39.43
CA TRP A 338 -17.98 -0.21 -40.08
C TRP A 338 -18.80 0.62 -41.08
N ILE A 339 -19.26 1.82 -40.69
CA ILE A 339 -19.99 2.75 -41.57
C ILE A 339 -19.16 3.08 -42.83
N ARG A 340 -17.89 3.45 -42.65
CA ARG A 340 -17.01 3.80 -43.76
C ARG A 340 -16.71 2.60 -44.68
N ARG A 341 -16.53 1.41 -44.09
CA ARG A 341 -16.30 0.18 -44.85
C ARG A 341 -17.53 -0.22 -45.65
N SER A 342 -18.72 -0.12 -45.05
CA SER A 342 -19.99 -0.41 -45.72
C SER A 342 -20.23 0.52 -46.90
N ALA A 343 -20.10 1.84 -46.71
CA ALA A 343 -20.22 2.82 -47.80
C ALA A 343 -19.23 2.51 -48.94
N SER A 344 -17.97 2.23 -48.61
CA SER A 344 -16.96 1.84 -49.60
C SER A 344 -17.26 0.52 -50.32
N GLN A 345 -17.90 -0.46 -49.66
CA GLN A 345 -18.27 -1.74 -50.28
C GLN A 345 -19.44 -1.58 -51.25
N HIS A 346 -20.34 -0.62 -50.99
CA HIS A 346 -21.48 -0.30 -51.86
C HIS A 346 -21.17 0.81 -52.87
N SER A 347 -19.90 1.23 -53.01
CA SER A 347 -19.48 2.34 -53.87
C SER A 347 -20.25 3.65 -53.61
N GLN A 348 -20.69 3.84 -52.36
CA GLN A 348 -21.39 5.02 -51.90
C GLN A 348 -20.45 5.95 -51.15
N GLU A 349 -20.75 7.24 -51.17
CA GLU A 349 -20.08 8.20 -50.31
C GLU A 349 -20.49 7.97 -48.84
N PRO A 350 -19.56 8.09 -47.88
CA PRO A 350 -19.90 7.99 -46.47
C PRO A 350 -20.87 9.12 -46.08
N PRO A 351 -21.73 8.91 -45.08
CA PRO A 351 -22.72 9.91 -44.68
C PRO A 351 -22.05 11.24 -44.30
N GLU A 352 -22.71 12.36 -44.59
CA GLU A 352 -22.18 13.73 -44.44
C GLU A 352 -21.57 14.00 -43.04
N ASN A 353 -22.17 13.42 -42.00
CA ASN A 353 -21.77 13.58 -40.61
C ASN A 353 -20.55 12.72 -40.23
N ALA A 354 -20.11 11.76 -41.05
CA ALA A 354 -18.98 10.87 -40.77
C ALA A 354 -17.65 11.60 -40.55
N GLY A 355 -17.53 12.82 -41.11
CA GLY A 355 -16.40 13.72 -40.88
C GLY A 355 -16.38 14.27 -39.45
N LEU A 356 -17.52 14.76 -38.97
CA LEU A 356 -17.72 15.29 -37.61
C LEU A 356 -17.55 14.20 -36.56
N LEU A 357 -18.22 13.05 -36.74
CA LEU A 357 -18.12 11.91 -35.82
C LEU A 357 -16.67 11.41 -35.69
N GLY A 358 -15.90 11.45 -36.79
CA GLY A 358 -14.48 11.17 -36.78
C GLY A 358 -13.62 12.24 -36.11
N ALA A 359 -14.05 13.51 -36.11
CA ALA A 359 -13.37 14.57 -35.36
C ALA A 359 -13.58 14.43 -33.86
N ILE A 360 -14.81 14.11 -33.42
CA ILE A 360 -15.16 13.83 -32.02
C ILE A 360 -14.31 12.68 -31.50
N HIS A 361 -14.25 11.55 -32.22
CA HIS A 361 -13.42 10.40 -31.83
C HIS A 361 -11.94 10.78 -31.65
N ARG A 362 -11.36 11.50 -32.62
CA ARG A 362 -9.93 11.90 -32.55
C ARG A 362 -9.61 12.81 -31.38
N TRP A 363 -10.46 13.82 -31.10
CA TRP A 363 -10.22 14.74 -29.99
C TRP A 363 -10.57 14.10 -28.64
N GLY A 364 -11.63 13.30 -28.59
CA GLY A 364 -12.00 12.51 -27.41
C GLY A 364 -10.85 11.60 -26.96
N CYS A 365 -10.25 10.82 -27.87
CA CYS A 365 -9.12 9.95 -27.53
C CYS A 365 -7.89 10.71 -27.02
N ARG A 366 -7.63 11.93 -27.54
CA ARG A 366 -6.53 12.79 -27.04
C ARG A 366 -6.78 13.28 -25.62
N ILE A 367 -8.01 13.71 -25.35
CA ILE A 367 -8.41 14.15 -24.01
C ILE A 367 -8.30 12.97 -23.04
N ILE A 368 -8.82 11.80 -23.40
CA ILE A 368 -8.73 10.57 -22.60
C ILE A 368 -7.28 10.21 -22.27
N TRP A 369 -6.36 10.32 -23.24
CA TRP A 369 -4.95 10.07 -22.99
C TRP A 369 -4.35 11.05 -21.96
N VAL A 370 -4.68 12.34 -22.04
CA VAL A 370 -4.24 13.32 -21.03
C VAL A 370 -4.84 13.01 -19.66
N LEU A 371 -6.13 12.67 -19.59
CA LEU A 371 -6.77 12.26 -18.33
C LEU A 371 -6.10 11.00 -17.75
N LEU A 372 -5.70 10.05 -18.61
CA LEU A 372 -4.98 8.85 -18.20
C LEU A 372 -3.62 9.21 -17.57
N LEU A 373 -2.84 10.11 -18.18
CA LEU A 373 -1.56 10.58 -17.64
C LEU A 373 -1.73 11.25 -16.27
N ILE A 374 -2.70 12.16 -16.15
CA ILE A 374 -3.03 12.81 -14.88
C ILE A 374 -3.43 11.75 -13.85
N ASN A 375 -4.25 10.78 -14.24
CA ASN A 375 -4.75 9.77 -13.33
C ASN A 375 -3.65 8.84 -12.80
N VAL A 376 -2.65 8.49 -13.62
CA VAL A 376 -1.47 7.74 -13.16
C VAL A 376 -0.69 8.54 -12.11
N GLY A 377 -0.48 9.85 -12.34
CA GLY A 377 0.13 10.73 -11.35
C GLY A 377 -0.66 10.79 -10.03
N LEU A 378 -2.00 10.90 -10.11
CA LEU A 378 -2.87 10.83 -8.94
C LEU A 378 -2.78 9.48 -8.22
N GLY A 379 -2.59 8.37 -8.94
CA GLY A 379 -2.39 7.04 -8.37
C GLY A 379 -1.07 6.91 -7.62
N LEU A 380 0.02 7.49 -8.16
CA LEU A 380 1.31 7.56 -7.46
C LEU A 380 1.21 8.36 -6.17
N LYS A 381 0.46 9.48 -6.19
CA LYS A 381 0.17 10.27 -4.99
C LYS A 381 -0.71 9.51 -3.99
N LEU A 382 -1.78 8.86 -4.46
CA LEU A 382 -2.69 8.08 -3.61
C LEU A 382 -1.98 6.91 -2.92
N SER A 383 -1.03 6.29 -3.62
CA SER A 383 -0.18 5.24 -3.06
C SER A 383 1.04 5.79 -2.31
N GLU A 384 1.11 7.11 -2.07
CA GLU A 384 2.18 7.85 -1.38
C GLU A 384 3.57 7.34 -1.74
N GLN A 385 3.81 7.17 -3.04
CA GLN A 385 5.09 6.69 -3.52
C GLN A 385 6.19 7.68 -3.19
N LYS A 386 7.43 7.16 -3.10
CA LYS A 386 8.62 7.97 -2.88
C LYS A 386 8.65 9.13 -3.89
N LEU A 387 8.97 10.33 -3.41
CA LEU A 387 9.01 11.55 -4.24
C LEU A 387 9.85 11.39 -5.51
N ILE A 388 10.94 10.61 -5.44
CA ILE A 388 11.78 10.31 -6.60
C ILE A 388 11.01 9.62 -7.75
N LEU A 389 10.08 8.71 -7.43
CA LEU A 389 9.25 8.04 -8.43
C LEU A 389 8.20 8.99 -9.01
N ILE A 390 7.61 9.84 -8.16
CA ILE A 390 6.65 10.86 -8.59
C ILE A 390 7.33 11.86 -9.54
N PHE A 391 8.47 12.42 -9.16
CA PHE A 391 9.23 13.35 -10.00
C PHE A 391 9.77 12.68 -11.26
N GLY A 392 10.22 11.42 -11.17
CA GLY A 392 10.61 10.64 -12.34
C GLY A 392 9.47 10.48 -13.35
N TYR A 393 8.26 10.13 -12.87
CA TYR A 393 7.08 10.05 -13.71
C TYR A 393 6.71 11.40 -14.35
N VAL A 394 6.74 12.49 -13.57
CA VAL A 394 6.49 13.85 -14.09
C VAL A 394 7.51 14.24 -15.16
N ALA A 395 8.80 13.97 -14.95
CA ALA A 395 9.84 14.28 -15.93
C ALA A 395 9.63 13.51 -17.25
N VAL A 396 9.34 12.20 -17.17
CA VAL A 396 9.09 11.36 -18.35
C VAL A 396 7.83 11.79 -19.09
N THR A 397 6.75 12.10 -18.38
CA THR A 397 5.50 12.59 -19.00
C THR A 397 5.71 13.93 -19.70
N LEU A 398 6.42 14.88 -19.08
CA LEU A 398 6.71 16.17 -19.71
C LEU A 398 7.61 16.02 -20.94
N ALA A 399 8.65 15.19 -20.86
CA ALA A 399 9.51 14.88 -22.02
C ALA A 399 8.69 14.29 -23.18
N LEU A 400 7.79 13.35 -22.88
CA LEU A 400 6.89 12.75 -23.86
C LEU A 400 5.98 13.80 -24.51
N MET A 401 5.40 14.72 -23.73
CA MET A 401 4.57 15.81 -24.25
C MET A 401 5.37 16.76 -25.16
N VAL A 402 6.58 17.13 -24.74
CA VAL A 402 7.48 18.01 -25.52
C VAL A 402 7.85 17.38 -26.87
N VAL A 403 7.97 16.06 -26.95
CA VAL A 403 8.24 15.35 -28.22
C VAL A 403 6.99 15.21 -29.07
N LEU A 404 5.86 14.81 -28.48
CA LEU A 404 4.66 14.48 -29.24
C LEU A 404 3.90 15.71 -29.74
N ILE A 405 3.87 16.82 -28.99
CA ILE A 405 3.15 18.04 -29.39
C ILE A 405 3.68 18.59 -30.73
N PRO A 406 4.99 18.79 -30.94
CA PRO A 406 5.55 19.19 -32.23
C PRO A 406 5.25 18.19 -33.34
N VAL A 407 5.35 16.88 -33.06
CA VAL A 407 5.02 15.83 -34.04
C VAL A 407 3.57 15.96 -34.49
N TYR A 408 2.63 16.09 -33.56
CA TYR A 408 1.22 16.28 -33.90
C TYR A 408 0.95 17.59 -34.63
N PHE A 409 1.63 18.68 -34.25
CA PHE A 409 1.53 19.96 -34.94
C PHE A 409 2.02 19.87 -36.40
N CYS A 410 3.17 19.22 -36.62
CA CYS A 410 3.72 18.96 -37.95
C CYS A 410 2.76 18.09 -38.79
N LEU A 411 2.26 16.99 -38.23
CA LEU A 411 1.29 16.12 -38.92
C LEU A 411 -0.01 16.86 -39.27
N TRP A 412 -0.50 17.71 -38.37
CA TRP A 412 -1.68 18.55 -38.61
C TRP A 412 -1.43 19.59 -39.72
N ARG A 413 -0.29 20.30 -39.67
CA ARG A 413 0.07 21.31 -40.68
C ARG A 413 0.29 20.71 -42.06
N CYS A 414 0.98 19.56 -42.15
CA CYS A 414 1.13 18.81 -43.40
C CYS A 414 -0.23 18.36 -43.95
N SER A 415 -1.14 17.93 -43.08
CA SER A 415 -2.51 17.55 -43.48
C SER A 415 -3.31 18.75 -44.01
N LYS A 416 -3.18 19.93 -43.39
CA LYS A 416 -3.90 21.14 -43.82
C LYS A 416 -3.43 21.60 -45.21
N ARG A 417 -2.11 21.72 -45.40
CA ARG A 417 -1.50 22.11 -46.69
C ARG A 417 -1.91 21.19 -47.84
N ARG A 418 -2.11 19.90 -47.56
CA ARG A 418 -2.51 18.94 -48.60
C ARG A 418 -3.97 19.11 -49.02
N LYS A 419 -4.87 19.40 -48.08
CA LYS A 419 -6.28 19.71 -48.41
C LYS A 419 -6.37 20.98 -49.26
N GLU A 420 -5.65 22.03 -48.87
CA GLU A 420 -5.58 23.29 -49.63
C GLU A 420 -5.09 23.03 -51.07
N LYS A 421 -4.10 22.14 -51.27
CA LYS A 421 -3.65 21.73 -52.61
C LYS A 421 -4.71 20.95 -53.39
N GLU A 422 -5.36 19.95 -52.79
CA GLU A 422 -6.42 19.17 -53.46
C GLU A 422 -7.61 20.06 -53.87
N GLU A 423 -8.01 21.00 -53.01
CA GLU A 423 -9.07 21.97 -53.29
C GLU A 423 -8.69 22.93 -54.42
N SER A 424 -7.46 23.49 -54.40
CA SER A 424 -6.97 24.37 -55.48
C SER A 424 -6.84 23.68 -56.84
N VAL A 425 -6.65 22.37 -56.88
CA VAL A 425 -6.58 21.59 -58.13
C VAL A 425 -7.98 21.36 -58.70
N ILE A 426 -9.00 21.20 -57.83
CA ILE A 426 -10.40 21.02 -58.24
C ILE A 426 -11.02 22.34 -58.72
N GLU A 427 -10.58 23.48 -58.15
CA GLU A 427 -11.11 24.81 -58.47
C GLU A 427 -10.53 25.41 -59.77
N MET A 428 -9.48 24.82 -60.36
CA MET A 428 -9.06 25.19 -61.72
C MET A 428 -10.14 24.75 -62.72
N PRO A 429 -10.72 25.66 -63.52
CA PRO A 429 -11.69 25.29 -64.54
C PRO A 429 -11.05 24.28 -65.48
N THR A 430 -11.72 23.15 -65.72
CA THR A 430 -11.34 22.20 -66.76
C THR A 430 -11.50 22.91 -68.12
N ILE A 431 -10.44 23.61 -68.57
CA ILE A 431 -10.36 24.34 -69.84
C ILE A 431 -10.52 23.41 -71.08
N TYR A 432 -10.61 22.09 -70.87
CA TYR A 432 -10.87 21.09 -71.91
C TYR A 432 -12.28 20.49 -71.81
N ASP A 433 -13.31 21.31 -71.69
CA ASP A 433 -14.67 20.86 -72.04
C ASP A 433 -14.81 20.91 -73.57
N HIS A 434 -14.52 19.77 -74.21
CA HIS A 434 -14.72 19.57 -75.65
C HIS A 434 -16.22 19.44 -75.97
N ASN A 435 -16.94 20.56 -75.93
CA ASN A 435 -18.24 20.72 -76.59
C ASN A 435 -18.09 21.67 -77.79
N SER A 436 -17.30 21.26 -78.78
CA SER A 436 -17.38 21.82 -80.12
C SER A 436 -18.60 21.21 -80.83
N GLN A 437 -19.69 21.96 -80.88
CA GLN A 437 -20.85 21.65 -81.73
C GLN A 437 -20.43 21.60 -83.21
N PRO A 438 -20.87 20.61 -84.01
CA PRO A 438 -20.66 20.63 -85.45
C PRO A 438 -21.61 21.66 -86.09
N LEU A 439 -21.04 22.64 -86.79
CA LEU A 439 -21.76 23.56 -87.67
C LEU A 439 -22.44 22.76 -88.79
N GLY A 440 -23.76 22.60 -88.68
CA GLY A 440 -24.61 22.06 -89.74
C GLY A 440 -24.68 23.03 -90.92
N ILE A 441 -24.21 22.57 -92.09
CA ILE A 441 -24.39 23.25 -93.37
C ILE A 441 -25.85 23.09 -93.78
N HIS A 442 -26.58 24.20 -93.83
CA HIS A 442 -27.95 24.25 -94.32
C HIS A 442 -27.90 24.37 -95.85
N SER A 443 -28.30 23.31 -96.58
CA SER A 443 -28.69 23.43 -97.98
C SER A 443 -30.09 24.06 -98.05
N ARG A 444 -30.26 25.03 -98.94
CA ARG A 444 -31.57 25.51 -99.41
C ARG A 444 -31.57 25.40 -100.93
N ASP A 445 -32.61 24.72 -101.41
CA ASP A 445 -33.19 24.89 -102.75
C ASP A 445 -33.80 26.29 -102.88
#